data_AF-A0A842UG57-F1
#
_entry.id   AF-A0A842UG57-F1
#
_cell.length_a   1.000
_cell.length_b   1.000
_cell.length_c   1.000
_cell.angle_alpha   90.00
_cell.angle_beta   90.00
_cell.angle_gamma   90.00
#
_symmetry.space_group_name_H-M   'P 1'
#
loop_
_entity.id
_entity.type
_entity.pdbx_description
1 polymer ?
#
loop_
_entity_poly.entity_id
_entity_poly.type
_entity_poly.pdbx_seq_one_letter_code
_entity_poly.pdbx_strand_id
1 'polypeptide(L)'
;MTEFRYYPDNYFPPQHSDIWGNTGTWVYQNPKPTLEDGQEAQQQRSARYGINIRDDGNINKPSEFGELPDSQWGDPVNYLYPVPDKEHAKAAKTAYNKDSEEYDYWAQRTIRGRLNRLARKYGIGPIKQKNSQQFEGDQQLVGKMAGTIHLQDEDEDTIVIDAARKAVMFHPWFGPMYLDDDFFESMIDNWQTDVLGTQVAIDAEHRRGPTGGMALAWVTGMMLEGDVFRLKTEPTQTGLPLLGNEYKYASIEFWSNFVDQETLVEYGPVLAATAATNIPFVHRNNPIQPKLEVTESESGLPVVGYY
;
A
#
# COMPACT_ATOMS: atom_id res chain seq x y z
N MET A 1 44.70 6.65 -13.01
CA MET A 1 44.00 6.60 -14.29
C MET A 1 42.75 5.78 -14.06
N THR A 2 41.61 6.45 -13.94
CA THR A 2 40.31 5.82 -13.68
C THR A 2 39.38 6.45 -14.70
N GLU A 3 38.93 5.66 -15.66
CA GLU A 3 38.08 6.12 -16.76
C GLU A 3 36.67 6.42 -16.25
N PHE A 4 36.24 7.66 -16.43
CA PHE A 4 34.84 8.05 -16.34
C PHE A 4 34.11 7.54 -17.58
N ARG A 5 33.09 6.69 -17.42
CA ARG A 5 32.13 6.40 -18.48
C ARG A 5 31.13 7.55 -18.56
N TYR A 6 31.27 8.32 -19.62
CA TYR A 6 30.32 9.32 -20.11
C TYR A 6 29.08 8.60 -20.66
N TYR A 7 27.89 8.87 -20.15
CA TYR A 7 26.63 8.48 -20.80
C TYR A 7 26.20 9.64 -21.71
N PRO A 8 25.90 9.41 -23.00
CA PRO A 8 25.60 10.47 -23.93
C PRO A 8 24.24 11.13 -23.64
N ASP A 9 24.25 12.46 -23.67
CA ASP A 9 23.08 13.33 -23.80
C ASP A 9 22.23 12.89 -25.00
N ASN A 10 21.10 12.23 -24.74
CA ASN A 10 19.97 12.12 -25.66
C ASN A 10 18.72 11.65 -24.88
N TYR A 11 18.21 12.54 -24.04
CA TYR A 11 16.81 12.49 -23.58
C TYR A 11 16.13 13.77 -24.04
N PHE A 12 15.91 13.87 -25.35
CA PHE A 12 14.94 14.82 -25.90
C PHE A 12 13.55 14.17 -25.79
N PRO A 13 12.55 14.81 -25.16
CA PRO A 13 11.18 14.31 -25.22
C PRO A 13 10.71 14.29 -26.69
N PRO A 14 9.83 13.34 -27.08
CA PRO A 14 9.38 13.22 -28.46
C PRO A 14 8.75 14.53 -28.94
N GLN A 15 9.11 14.97 -30.15
CA GLN A 15 8.50 16.14 -30.79
C GLN A 15 7.03 15.83 -31.09
N HIS A 16 6.13 16.44 -30.32
CA HIS A 16 4.69 16.38 -30.54
C HIS A 16 4.35 17.18 -31.81
N SER A 17 3.63 16.55 -32.75
CA SER A 17 3.06 17.26 -33.90
C SER A 17 1.63 17.70 -33.56
N ASP A 18 1.49 18.98 -33.23
CA ASP A 18 0.19 19.61 -32.97
C ASP A 18 -0.57 19.82 -34.29
N ILE A 19 -1.82 19.33 -34.37
CA ILE A 19 -2.75 19.68 -35.44
C ILE A 19 -3.90 20.48 -34.82
N TRP A 20 -4.03 21.74 -35.22
CA TRP A 20 -5.13 22.62 -34.81
C TRP A 20 -6.46 22.17 -35.42
N GLY A 21 -7.41 21.75 -34.57
CA GLY A 21 -8.82 21.53 -34.94
C GLY A 21 -9.66 22.81 -34.81
N ASN A 22 -10.51 23.08 -35.80
CA ASN A 22 -11.22 24.36 -36.00
C ASN A 22 -12.42 24.62 -35.05
N THR A 23 -12.42 24.07 -33.84
CA THR A 23 -13.53 24.24 -32.86
C THR A 23 -13.08 24.55 -31.43
N GLY A 24 -11.78 24.76 -31.17
CA GLY A 24 -11.31 25.19 -29.84
C GLY A 24 -11.47 24.15 -28.73
N THR A 25 -11.72 22.88 -29.07
CA THR A 25 -11.77 21.76 -28.13
C THR A 25 -10.56 20.86 -28.34
N TRP A 26 -9.78 20.65 -27.27
CA TRP A 26 -8.71 19.65 -27.24
C TRP A 26 -9.33 18.26 -27.36
N VAL A 27 -9.05 17.57 -28.47
CA VAL A 27 -9.35 16.14 -28.61
C VAL A 27 -8.04 15.40 -28.38
N TYR A 28 -7.84 14.89 -27.16
CA TYR A 28 -6.78 13.93 -26.87
C TYR A 28 -7.12 12.63 -27.60
N GLN A 29 -6.49 12.38 -28.74
CA GLN A 29 -6.39 11.03 -29.27
C GLN A 29 -5.08 10.47 -28.76
N ASN A 30 -5.10 9.73 -27.65
CA ASN A 30 -3.96 8.87 -27.32
C ASN A 30 -3.83 7.87 -28.47
N PRO A 31 -2.75 7.90 -29.27
CA PRO A 31 -2.52 6.85 -30.24
C PRO A 31 -2.45 5.52 -29.48
N LYS A 32 -3.01 4.45 -30.07
CA LYS A 32 -2.85 3.11 -29.49
C LYS A 32 -1.34 2.86 -29.30
N PRO A 33 -0.91 2.34 -28.13
CA PRO A 33 0.50 2.11 -27.86
C PRO A 33 1.11 1.25 -28.97
N THR A 34 2.32 1.60 -29.38
CA THR A 34 3.05 0.84 -30.39
C THR A 34 3.43 -0.54 -29.81
N LEU A 35 3.84 -1.47 -30.68
CA LEU A 35 4.32 -2.78 -30.22
C LEU A 35 5.54 -2.64 -29.29
N GLU A 36 6.40 -1.67 -29.57
CA GLU A 36 7.61 -1.37 -28.79
C GLU A 36 7.24 -0.81 -27.40
N ASP A 37 6.28 0.12 -27.33
CA ASP A 37 5.74 0.62 -26.05
C ASP A 37 5.12 -0.51 -25.20
N GLY A 38 4.43 -1.45 -25.85
CA GLY A 38 3.83 -2.61 -25.19
C GLY A 38 4.87 -3.55 -24.60
N GLN A 39 5.96 -3.81 -25.33
CA GLN A 39 7.05 -4.68 -24.87
C GLN A 39 7.82 -4.05 -23.71
N GLU A 40 8.10 -2.75 -23.77
CA GLU A 40 8.76 -2.04 -22.67
C GLU A 40 7.89 -2.04 -21.41
N ALA A 41 6.58 -1.76 -21.55
CA ALA A 41 5.64 -1.87 -20.44
C ALA A 41 5.59 -3.29 -19.86
N GLN A 42 5.66 -4.32 -20.70
CA GLN A 42 5.69 -5.72 -20.25
C GLN A 42 6.97 -6.04 -19.46
N GLN A 43 8.13 -5.55 -19.89
CA GLN A 43 9.38 -5.68 -19.15
C GLN A 43 9.34 -4.97 -17.79
N GLN A 44 8.74 -3.77 -17.74
CA GLN A 44 8.55 -3.06 -16.48
C GLN A 44 7.62 -3.82 -15.52
N ARG A 45 6.53 -4.42 -16.02
CA ARG A 45 5.68 -5.31 -15.22
C ARG A 45 6.45 -6.54 -14.75
N SER A 46 7.24 -7.17 -15.61
CA SER A 46 8.09 -8.32 -15.25
C SER A 46 9.03 -7.99 -14.10
N ALA A 47 9.74 -6.86 -14.19
CA ALA A 47 10.61 -6.38 -13.11
C ALA A 47 9.83 -6.07 -11.82
N ARG A 48 8.64 -5.47 -11.94
CA ARG A 48 7.78 -5.12 -10.79
C ARG A 48 7.23 -6.33 -10.04
N TYR A 49 6.80 -7.36 -10.77
CA TYR A 49 6.09 -8.50 -10.21
C TYR A 49 6.96 -9.75 -10.06
N GLY A 50 8.17 -9.78 -10.63
CA GLY A 50 9.04 -10.95 -10.59
C GLY A 50 8.48 -12.15 -11.37
N ILE A 51 7.65 -11.89 -12.38
CA ILE A 51 7.07 -12.92 -13.26
C ILE A 51 7.75 -12.82 -14.62
N ASN A 52 8.19 -13.96 -15.17
CA ASN A 52 8.81 -13.99 -16.49
C ASN A 52 7.79 -13.69 -17.60
N ILE A 53 8.28 -13.06 -18.65
CA ILE A 53 7.53 -12.87 -19.90
C ILE A 53 7.42 -14.23 -20.59
N ARG A 54 6.19 -14.59 -20.96
CA ARG A 54 5.87 -15.84 -21.65
C ARG A 54 5.70 -15.61 -23.14
N ASP A 55 6.04 -16.62 -23.93
CA ASP A 55 5.88 -16.60 -25.40
C ASP A 55 4.40 -16.57 -25.82
N ASP A 56 3.52 -17.17 -25.02
CA ASP A 56 2.06 -17.16 -25.22
C ASP A 56 1.35 -16.05 -24.41
N GLY A 57 2.12 -15.20 -23.74
CA GLY A 57 1.62 -14.08 -22.94
C GLY A 57 1.14 -12.92 -23.80
N ASN A 58 0.11 -12.22 -23.34
CA ASN A 58 -0.37 -11.02 -24.00
C ASN A 58 0.50 -9.82 -23.60
N ILE A 59 1.09 -9.15 -24.60
CA ILE A 59 1.86 -7.91 -24.42
C ILE A 59 0.94 -6.78 -23.90
N ASN A 60 -0.26 -6.69 -24.47
CA ASN A 60 -1.31 -5.72 -24.16
C ASN A 60 -2.55 -6.41 -23.60
N LYS A 61 -3.36 -5.68 -22.83
CA LYS A 61 -4.63 -6.23 -22.31
C LYS A 61 -5.53 -6.68 -23.47
N PRO A 62 -6.09 -7.90 -23.41
CA PRO A 62 -7.14 -8.33 -24.31
C PRO A 62 -8.29 -7.32 -24.32
N SER A 63 -8.87 -7.04 -25.49
CA SER A 63 -9.88 -5.97 -25.62
C SER A 63 -11.12 -6.14 -24.72
N GLU A 64 -11.50 -7.38 -24.43
CA GLU A 64 -12.59 -7.72 -23.50
C GLU A 64 -12.31 -7.30 -22.05
N PHE A 65 -11.04 -7.14 -21.68
CA PHE A 65 -10.58 -6.74 -20.35
C PHE A 65 -9.68 -5.49 -20.41
N GLY A 66 -9.81 -4.67 -21.45
CA GLY A 66 -8.95 -3.51 -21.69
C GLY A 66 -8.96 -2.49 -20.54
N GLU A 67 -10.12 -2.32 -19.90
CA GLU A 67 -10.33 -1.40 -18.78
C GLU A 67 -9.98 -2.02 -17.41
N LEU A 68 -9.65 -3.32 -17.38
CA LEU A 68 -9.39 -4.03 -16.13
C LEU A 68 -8.04 -3.59 -15.55
N PRO A 69 -7.95 -3.07 -14.32
CA PRO A 69 -6.68 -2.65 -13.73
C PRO A 69 -5.77 -3.85 -13.48
N ASP A 70 -4.45 -3.65 -13.51
CA ASP A 70 -3.44 -4.71 -13.37
C ASP A 70 -3.58 -5.49 -12.05
N SER A 71 -4.15 -4.88 -11.02
CA SER A 71 -4.48 -5.49 -9.72
C SER A 71 -5.46 -6.66 -9.83
N GLN A 72 -6.35 -6.64 -10.82
CA GLN A 72 -7.37 -7.67 -11.07
C GLN A 72 -6.90 -8.78 -12.01
N TRP A 73 -5.60 -8.86 -12.29
CA TRP A 73 -4.99 -9.96 -13.03
C TRP A 73 -4.21 -10.87 -12.09
N GLY A 74 -4.41 -12.19 -12.24
CA GLY A 74 -3.57 -13.19 -11.62
C GLY A 74 -2.12 -13.07 -12.09
N ASP A 75 -1.93 -12.98 -13.41
CA ASP A 75 -0.65 -12.65 -14.05
C ASP A 75 -0.76 -11.31 -14.80
N PRO A 76 -0.35 -10.19 -14.18
CA PRO A 76 -0.36 -8.89 -14.83
C PRO A 76 0.75 -8.72 -15.87
N VAL A 77 1.80 -9.55 -15.88
CA VAL A 77 2.90 -9.42 -16.85
C VAL A 77 2.45 -9.92 -18.21
N ASN A 78 1.82 -11.08 -18.23
CA ASN A 78 1.35 -11.74 -19.45
C ASN A 78 -0.14 -11.49 -19.73
N TYR A 79 -0.79 -10.64 -18.92
CA TYR A 79 -2.25 -10.43 -18.91
C TYR A 79 -3.01 -11.75 -19.07
N LEU A 80 -2.75 -12.66 -18.13
CA LEU A 80 -3.45 -13.93 -17.99
C LEU A 80 -4.24 -13.96 -16.67
N TYR A 81 -5.34 -14.70 -16.69
CA TYR A 81 -6.23 -14.90 -15.53
C TYR A 81 -6.87 -13.59 -15.01
N PRO A 82 -7.69 -12.91 -15.83
CA PRO A 82 -8.45 -11.74 -15.39
C PRO A 82 -9.50 -12.13 -14.35
N VAL A 83 -9.75 -11.26 -13.38
CA VAL A 83 -10.69 -11.48 -12.27
C VAL A 83 -11.63 -10.28 -12.03
N PRO A 84 -12.45 -9.88 -13.03
CA PRO A 84 -13.44 -8.81 -12.86
C PRO A 84 -14.56 -9.15 -11.88
N ASP A 85 -14.85 -10.45 -11.68
CA ASP A 85 -15.95 -10.90 -10.84
C ASP A 85 -15.70 -12.29 -10.22
N LYS A 86 -16.71 -12.78 -9.49
CA LYS A 86 -16.70 -14.06 -8.78
C LYS A 86 -16.56 -15.28 -9.71
N GLU A 87 -17.14 -15.25 -10.91
CA GLU A 87 -17.06 -16.37 -11.85
C GLU A 87 -15.66 -16.45 -12.45
N HIS A 88 -15.13 -15.31 -12.85
CA HIS A 88 -13.76 -15.18 -13.32
C HIS A 88 -12.75 -15.56 -12.23
N ALA A 89 -13.01 -15.27 -10.95
CA ALA A 89 -12.12 -15.70 -9.87
C ALA A 89 -11.97 -17.23 -9.79
N LYS A 90 -13.07 -17.96 -10.02
CA LYS A 90 -13.03 -19.43 -10.08
C LYS A 90 -12.33 -19.90 -11.35
N ALA A 91 -12.72 -19.35 -12.49
CA ALA A 91 -12.17 -19.72 -13.80
C ALA A 91 -10.65 -19.48 -13.86
N ALA A 92 -10.19 -18.33 -13.37
CA ALA A 92 -8.79 -17.94 -13.27
C ALA A 92 -7.98 -18.93 -12.43
N LYS A 93 -8.48 -19.35 -11.26
CA LYS A 93 -7.82 -20.37 -10.44
C LYS A 93 -7.75 -21.73 -11.12
N THR A 94 -8.83 -22.14 -11.78
CA THR A 94 -8.86 -23.40 -12.53
C THR A 94 -7.87 -23.38 -13.70
N ALA A 95 -7.86 -22.29 -14.48
CA ALA A 95 -6.94 -22.12 -15.60
C ALA A 95 -5.48 -22.10 -15.12
N TYR A 96 -5.16 -21.26 -14.12
CA TYR A 96 -3.81 -21.21 -13.56
C TYR A 96 -3.33 -22.57 -13.05
N ASN A 97 -4.16 -23.35 -12.34
CA ASN A 97 -3.75 -24.66 -11.86
C ASN A 97 -3.36 -25.62 -13.00
N LYS A 98 -4.01 -25.51 -14.17
CA LYS A 98 -3.71 -26.31 -15.35
C LYS A 98 -2.37 -25.92 -15.96
N ASP A 99 -2.09 -24.62 -16.01
CA ASP A 99 -0.94 -24.08 -16.75
C ASP A 99 0.23 -23.71 -15.82
N SER A 100 0.10 -23.95 -14.50
CA SER A 100 1.05 -23.50 -13.48
C SER A 100 2.47 -24.03 -13.66
N GLU A 101 2.64 -25.21 -14.26
CA GLU A 101 3.95 -25.83 -14.50
C GLU A 101 4.82 -25.05 -15.49
N GLU A 102 4.21 -24.20 -16.30
CA GLU A 102 4.90 -23.38 -17.29
C GLU A 102 5.53 -22.11 -16.70
N TYR A 103 5.31 -21.86 -15.41
CA TYR A 103 5.92 -20.78 -14.67
C TYR A 103 7.07 -21.33 -13.82
N ASP A 104 8.11 -20.52 -13.62
CA ASP A 104 9.10 -20.84 -12.58
C ASP A 104 8.47 -20.77 -11.18
N TYR A 105 9.18 -21.30 -10.19
CA TYR A 105 8.71 -21.37 -8.80
C TYR A 105 8.25 -20.02 -8.23
N TRP A 106 8.97 -18.93 -8.52
CA TRP A 106 8.65 -17.60 -7.99
C TRP A 106 7.44 -17.01 -8.69
N ALA A 107 7.37 -17.12 -10.02
CA ALA A 107 6.20 -16.69 -10.78
C ALA A 107 4.93 -17.46 -10.37
N GLN A 108 5.04 -18.79 -10.17
CA GLN A 108 3.93 -19.60 -9.65
C GLN A 108 3.42 -19.07 -8.32
N ARG A 109 4.35 -18.79 -7.39
CA ARG A 109 4.02 -18.29 -6.05
C ARG A 109 3.27 -16.96 -6.12
N THR A 110 3.76 -16.02 -6.92
CA THR A 110 3.15 -14.70 -7.08
C THR A 110 1.77 -14.78 -7.69
N ILE A 111 1.61 -15.48 -8.81
CA ILE A 111 0.31 -15.60 -9.47
C ILE A 111 -0.71 -16.29 -8.54
N ARG A 112 -0.30 -17.36 -7.83
CA ARG A 112 -1.16 -18.06 -6.88
C ARG A 112 -1.59 -17.15 -5.72
N GLY A 113 -0.68 -16.35 -5.16
CA GLY A 113 -0.97 -15.37 -4.12
C GLY A 113 -2.01 -14.35 -4.56
N ARG A 114 -1.77 -13.74 -5.72
CA ARG A 114 -2.67 -12.77 -6.35
C ARG A 114 -4.06 -13.35 -6.58
N LEU A 115 -4.16 -14.54 -7.19
CA LEU A 115 -5.44 -15.22 -7.42
C LEU A 115 -6.17 -15.57 -6.13
N ASN A 116 -5.46 -15.96 -5.07
CA ASN A 116 -6.07 -16.20 -3.77
C ASN A 116 -6.61 -14.92 -3.13
N ARG A 117 -5.87 -13.81 -3.20
CA ARG A 117 -6.35 -12.50 -2.72
C ARG A 117 -7.59 -12.03 -3.49
N LEU A 118 -7.56 -12.12 -4.81
CA LEU A 118 -8.70 -11.78 -5.67
C LEU A 118 -9.91 -12.67 -5.39
N ALA A 119 -9.70 -13.97 -5.15
CA ALA A 119 -10.77 -14.90 -4.79
C ALA A 119 -11.38 -14.60 -3.41
N ARG A 120 -10.57 -14.15 -2.43
CA ARG A 120 -11.06 -13.75 -1.10
C ARG A 120 -12.04 -12.59 -1.17
N LYS A 121 -11.84 -11.61 -2.08
CA LYS A 121 -12.79 -10.49 -2.32
C LYS A 121 -14.21 -10.99 -2.62
N TYR A 122 -14.34 -12.19 -3.19
CA TYR A 122 -15.63 -12.80 -3.53
C TYR A 122 -16.03 -13.97 -2.61
N GLY A 123 -15.35 -14.13 -1.47
CA GLY A 123 -15.58 -15.19 -0.49
C GLY A 123 -15.19 -16.58 -0.97
N ILE A 124 -14.23 -16.71 -1.90
CA ILE A 124 -13.76 -17.98 -2.46
C ILE A 124 -12.38 -18.34 -1.88
N GLY A 125 -12.32 -19.39 -1.07
CA GLY A 125 -11.08 -19.93 -0.50
C GLY A 125 -11.25 -20.34 0.96
N PRO A 126 -10.24 -20.96 1.59
CA PRO A 126 -10.29 -21.26 3.01
C PRO A 126 -10.29 -19.93 3.77
N ILE A 127 -11.45 -19.56 4.30
CA ILE A 127 -11.52 -18.67 5.45
C ILE A 127 -10.82 -19.45 6.56
N LYS A 128 -9.69 -18.96 7.09
CA LYS A 128 -9.24 -19.47 8.39
C LYS A 128 -10.39 -19.18 9.34
N GLN A 129 -11.18 -20.20 9.68
CA GLN A 129 -12.11 -20.10 10.80
C GLN A 129 -11.24 -19.80 12.01
N LYS A 130 -11.23 -18.53 12.45
CA LYS A 130 -10.90 -18.26 13.85
C LYS A 130 -11.95 -19.04 14.63
N ASN A 131 -11.52 -20.02 15.42
CA ASN A 131 -12.41 -20.77 16.30
C ASN A 131 -13.24 -19.76 17.10
N SER A 132 -14.56 -19.77 16.91
CA SER A 132 -15.49 -18.84 17.54
C SER A 132 -15.44 -18.85 19.07
N GLN A 133 -14.89 -19.92 19.68
CA GLN A 133 -14.67 -20.03 21.12
C GLN A 133 -13.50 -19.19 21.64
N GLN A 134 -12.54 -18.79 20.80
CA GLN A 134 -11.44 -17.90 21.21
C GLN A 134 -11.89 -16.43 21.19
N PHE A 135 -12.88 -16.12 20.35
CA PHE A 135 -13.48 -14.78 20.25
C PHE A 135 -14.33 -14.41 21.48
N GLU A 136 -15.00 -15.36 22.13
CA GLU A 136 -15.73 -15.09 23.39
C GLU A 136 -14.79 -14.83 24.57
N GLY A 137 -13.62 -15.47 24.59
CA GLY A 137 -12.58 -15.21 25.59
C GLY A 137 -11.96 -13.82 25.44
N ASP A 138 -11.63 -13.43 24.20
CA ASP A 138 -11.10 -12.10 23.89
C ASP A 138 -12.18 -11.01 23.99
N GLN A 139 -13.45 -11.29 23.64
CA GLN A 139 -14.57 -10.38 23.90
C GLN A 139 -14.95 -10.27 25.38
N GLN A 140 -14.66 -11.26 26.22
CA GLN A 140 -14.82 -11.11 27.68
C GLN A 140 -13.66 -10.35 28.32
N LEU A 141 -12.43 -10.45 27.78
CA LEU A 141 -11.32 -9.61 28.22
C LEU A 141 -11.49 -8.16 27.76
N VAL A 142 -11.89 -7.94 26.50
CA VAL A 142 -12.23 -6.62 25.95
C VAL A 142 -13.54 -6.10 26.57
N GLY A 143 -14.53 -6.95 26.81
CA GLY A 143 -15.83 -6.61 27.42
C GLY A 143 -15.78 -6.36 28.93
N LYS A 144 -14.76 -6.86 29.63
CA LYS A 144 -14.47 -6.44 31.01
C LYS A 144 -13.66 -5.13 31.08
N MET A 145 -13.09 -4.68 29.97
CA MET A 145 -12.56 -3.31 29.83
C MET A 145 -13.57 -2.35 29.20
N ALA A 146 -14.55 -2.85 28.44
CA ALA A 146 -15.61 -2.08 27.82
C ALA A 146 -16.87 -2.08 28.69
N GLY A 147 -16.81 -1.35 29.80
CA GLY A 147 -18.02 -0.89 30.48
C GLY A 147 -18.74 0.13 29.61
N THR A 148 -19.84 -0.29 28.97
CA THR A 148 -20.91 0.57 28.41
C THR A 148 -20.44 1.64 27.42
N ILE A 149 -20.34 1.31 26.13
CA ILE A 149 -20.30 2.31 25.06
C ILE A 149 -21.69 2.94 24.95
N HIS A 150 -21.88 4.06 25.64
CA HIS A 150 -22.73 5.12 25.13
C HIS A 150 -21.99 5.74 23.94
N LEU A 151 -22.69 5.91 22.81
CA LEU A 151 -22.21 6.77 21.72
C LEU A 151 -22.29 8.22 22.23
N GLN A 152 -21.28 8.62 22.99
CA GLN A 152 -20.97 9.99 23.38
C GLN A 152 -19.45 10.06 23.60
N ASP A 153 -18.86 11.07 22.93
CA ASP A 153 -17.52 11.61 23.04
C ASP A 153 -16.37 10.87 22.32
N GLU A 154 -15.64 11.63 21.51
CA GLU A 154 -14.37 11.27 20.87
C GLU A 154 -13.41 10.76 21.96
N ASP A 155 -12.83 9.56 21.80
CA ASP A 155 -11.84 9.04 22.74
C ASP A 155 -10.73 10.10 22.93
N GLU A 156 -10.72 10.78 24.09
CA GLU A 156 -9.84 11.89 24.48
C GLU A 156 -8.35 11.56 24.37
N ASP A 157 -7.97 10.30 24.10
CA ASP A 157 -6.59 9.85 23.97
C ASP A 157 -6.17 9.44 22.54
N THR A 158 -7.10 9.39 21.58
CA THR A 158 -6.75 8.93 20.21
C THR A 158 -6.23 10.06 19.32
N ILE A 159 -5.28 9.76 18.41
CA ILE A 159 -4.78 10.68 17.40
C ILE A 159 -5.00 10.07 16.02
N VAL A 160 -5.58 10.84 15.10
CA VAL A 160 -5.69 10.47 13.69
C VAL A 160 -4.51 11.06 12.92
N ILE A 161 -3.74 10.20 12.26
CA ILE A 161 -2.53 10.56 11.52
C ILE A 161 -2.74 10.32 10.03
N ASP A 162 -2.53 11.34 9.22
CA ASP A 162 -2.44 11.23 7.76
C ASP A 162 -1.07 10.62 7.40
N ALA A 163 -1.04 9.30 7.23
CA ALA A 163 0.20 8.51 7.12
C ALA A 163 0.80 8.53 5.71
N ALA A 164 -0.05 8.57 4.70
CA ALA A 164 0.34 8.68 3.30
C ALA A 164 -0.82 9.26 2.48
N ARG A 165 -0.55 9.55 1.21
CA ARG A 165 -1.56 9.87 0.22
C ARG A 165 -1.39 9.02 -1.02
N LYS A 166 -2.46 8.91 -1.80
CA LYS A 166 -2.37 8.39 -3.16
C LYS A 166 -1.40 9.20 -3.98
N ALA A 167 -0.57 8.48 -4.72
CA ALA A 167 0.45 9.08 -5.55
C ALA A 167 0.94 8.07 -6.60
N VAL A 168 1.19 8.59 -7.79
CA VAL A 168 2.13 7.98 -8.73
C VAL A 168 3.44 8.72 -8.55
N MET A 169 4.51 7.99 -8.23
CA MET A 169 5.84 8.58 -8.02
C MET A 169 6.92 7.74 -8.66
N PHE A 170 8.06 8.34 -8.93
CA PHE A 170 9.23 7.65 -9.43
C PHE A 170 10.35 7.74 -8.40
N HIS A 171 10.96 6.59 -8.09
CA HIS A 171 12.10 6.52 -7.19
C HIS A 171 13.33 5.97 -7.95
N PRO A 172 14.52 6.58 -7.80
CA PRO A 172 15.72 6.19 -8.58
C PRO A 172 16.11 4.72 -8.48
N TRP A 173 15.78 4.05 -7.36
CA TRP A 173 16.11 2.63 -7.14
C TRP A 173 14.91 1.68 -7.28
N PHE A 174 13.68 2.17 -7.12
CA PHE A 174 12.47 1.31 -7.14
C PHE A 174 11.62 1.49 -8.39
N GLY A 175 11.97 2.46 -9.25
CA GLY A 175 11.22 2.76 -10.45
C GLY A 175 9.86 3.41 -10.14
N PRO A 176 8.85 3.23 -11.02
CA PRO A 176 7.52 3.78 -10.82
C PRO A 176 6.80 3.04 -9.68
N MET A 177 6.27 3.82 -8.76
CA MET A 177 5.50 3.38 -7.61
C MET A 177 4.07 3.93 -7.71
N TYR A 178 3.11 3.04 -7.49
CA TYR A 178 1.69 3.34 -7.55
C TYR A 178 1.10 3.10 -6.17
N LEU A 179 0.85 4.19 -5.45
CA LEU A 179 0.11 4.20 -4.19
C LEU A 179 -1.33 4.57 -4.56
N ASP A 180 -2.10 3.59 -5.00
CA ASP A 180 -3.48 3.73 -5.46
C ASP A 180 -4.46 3.10 -4.45
N ASP A 181 -5.75 3.06 -4.81
CA ASP A 181 -6.79 2.41 -4.00
C ASP A 181 -6.42 0.96 -3.65
N ASP A 182 -6.06 0.16 -4.66
CA ASP A 182 -5.75 -1.26 -4.45
C ASP A 182 -4.56 -1.46 -3.50
N PHE A 183 -3.56 -0.58 -3.57
CA PHE A 183 -2.41 -0.62 -2.67
C PHE A 183 -2.81 -0.39 -1.21
N PHE A 184 -3.59 0.65 -0.92
CA PHE A 184 -4.00 0.96 0.44
C PHE A 184 -5.10 0.04 0.96
N GLU A 185 -6.09 -0.32 0.14
CA GLU A 185 -7.13 -1.29 0.50
C GLU A 185 -6.51 -2.64 0.86
N SER A 186 -5.49 -3.10 0.11
CA SER A 186 -4.76 -4.33 0.46
C SER A 186 -4.07 -4.23 1.82
N MET A 187 -3.52 -3.06 2.19
CA MET A 187 -2.92 -2.88 3.51
C MET A 187 -3.97 -2.93 4.62
N ILE A 188 -5.11 -2.28 4.42
CA ILE A 188 -6.23 -2.26 5.36
C ILE A 188 -6.75 -3.68 5.59
N ASP A 189 -7.03 -4.43 4.51
CA ASP A 189 -7.51 -5.81 4.57
C ASP A 189 -6.50 -6.72 5.29
N ASN A 190 -5.22 -6.58 4.95
CA ASN A 190 -4.15 -7.39 5.56
C ASN A 190 -3.95 -7.06 7.04
N TRP A 191 -4.11 -5.79 7.45
CA TRP A 191 -4.07 -5.41 8.87
C TRP A 191 -5.28 -5.95 9.63
N GLN A 192 -6.50 -5.79 9.10
CA GLN A 192 -7.74 -6.29 9.72
C GLN A 192 -7.73 -7.82 9.90
N THR A 193 -7.04 -8.53 9.00
CA THR A 193 -6.93 -10.00 9.02
C THR A 193 -5.66 -10.50 9.71
N ASP A 194 -4.88 -9.62 10.34
CA ASP A 194 -3.67 -9.94 11.11
C ASP A 194 -2.62 -10.72 10.28
N VAL A 195 -2.38 -10.28 9.05
CA VAL A 195 -1.44 -10.93 8.12
C VAL A 195 0.01 -10.78 8.57
N LEU A 196 0.36 -9.62 9.13
CA LEU A 196 1.72 -9.38 9.62
C LEU A 196 2.01 -10.16 10.90
N GLY A 197 0.97 -10.46 11.70
CA GLY A 197 1.09 -11.16 12.99
C GLY A 197 1.74 -10.33 14.10
N THR A 198 2.00 -9.04 13.86
CA THR A 198 2.56 -8.11 14.83
C THR A 198 1.79 -6.79 14.79
N GLN A 199 1.61 -6.16 15.95
CA GLN A 199 0.98 -4.85 16.03
C GLN A 199 1.81 -3.81 15.28
N VAL A 200 1.15 -2.99 14.48
CA VAL A 200 1.79 -1.91 13.74
C VAL A 200 1.99 -0.71 14.67
N ALA A 201 3.22 -0.21 14.75
CA ALA A 201 3.60 0.95 15.54
C ALA A 201 3.84 2.19 14.67
N ILE A 202 3.69 3.36 15.29
CA ILE A 202 4.30 4.60 14.83
C ILE A 202 5.64 4.75 15.55
N ASP A 203 6.76 4.62 14.84
CA ASP A 203 8.11 4.67 15.42
C ASP A 203 8.75 6.05 15.29
N ALA A 204 9.67 6.37 16.20
CA ALA A 204 10.52 7.56 16.09
C ALA A 204 11.59 7.38 14.99
N GLU A 205 11.37 8.03 13.84
CA GLU A 205 12.17 7.94 12.61
C GLU A 205 12.30 6.52 11.99
N HIS A 206 12.79 6.44 10.75
CA HIS A 206 13.13 5.18 10.05
C HIS A 206 14.41 4.51 10.61
N ARG A 207 14.80 4.78 11.85
CA ARG A 207 16.07 4.31 12.41
C ARG A 207 15.89 3.03 13.20
N ARG A 208 16.84 2.11 13.06
CA ARG A 208 17.07 1.00 13.98
C ARG A 208 18.32 1.34 14.81
N GLY A 209 18.20 1.41 16.14
CA GLY A 209 19.29 1.85 17.04
C GLY A 209 18.82 1.91 18.50
N PRO A 210 19.64 2.39 19.47
CA PRO A 210 19.28 2.36 20.91
C PRO A 210 17.97 3.10 21.26
N THR A 211 17.60 4.10 20.45
CA THR A 211 16.34 4.85 20.51
C THR A 211 15.49 4.69 19.24
N GLY A 212 15.98 3.97 18.23
CA GLY A 212 15.29 3.75 16.95
C GLY A 212 14.43 2.49 17.03
N GLY A 213 13.17 2.59 16.62
CA GLY A 213 12.13 1.58 16.92
C GLY A 213 11.41 1.82 18.25
N MET A 214 11.53 3.02 18.82
CA MET A 214 10.68 3.42 19.94
C MET A 214 9.27 3.71 19.43
N ALA A 215 8.29 2.92 19.88
CA ALA A 215 6.88 3.12 19.57
C ALA A 215 6.36 4.41 20.24
N LEU A 216 6.05 5.41 19.41
CA LEU A 216 5.39 6.65 19.78
C LEU A 216 3.87 6.48 19.84
N ALA A 217 3.31 5.58 19.04
CA ALA A 217 1.91 5.22 19.11
C ALA A 217 1.68 3.81 18.59
N TRP A 218 0.56 3.22 18.96
CA TRP A 218 0.07 1.96 18.40
C TRP A 218 -1.08 2.22 17.44
N VAL A 219 -1.07 1.57 16.29
CA VAL A 219 -2.16 1.68 15.32
C VAL A 219 -3.34 0.84 15.78
N THR A 220 -4.50 1.47 15.90
CA THR A 220 -5.77 0.86 16.30
C THR A 220 -6.84 0.90 15.22
N GLY A 221 -6.58 1.62 14.12
CA GLY A 221 -7.44 1.64 12.95
C GLY A 221 -6.71 2.12 11.71
N MET A 222 -7.16 1.67 10.53
CA MET A 222 -6.69 2.14 9.22
C MET A 222 -7.88 2.49 8.35
N MET A 223 -7.75 3.56 7.57
CA MET A 223 -8.82 4.06 6.71
C MET A 223 -8.25 4.78 5.50
N LEU A 224 -8.96 4.69 4.39
CA LEU A 224 -8.68 5.45 3.18
C LEU A 224 -9.85 6.41 2.96
N GLU A 225 -9.59 7.71 3.05
CA GLU A 225 -10.59 8.76 2.81
C GLU A 225 -10.18 9.61 1.62
N GLY A 226 -10.87 9.42 0.50
CA GLY A 226 -10.50 10.05 -0.77
C GLY A 226 -9.09 9.62 -1.17
N ASP A 227 -8.15 10.57 -1.14
CA ASP A 227 -6.75 10.33 -1.49
C ASP A 227 -5.83 10.14 -0.28
N VAL A 228 -6.36 10.15 0.95
CA VAL A 228 -5.54 10.15 2.18
C VAL A 228 -5.68 8.82 2.91
N PHE A 229 -4.55 8.16 3.13
CA PHE A 229 -4.46 6.97 3.97
C PHE A 229 -4.16 7.40 5.42
N ARG A 230 -5.12 7.16 6.31
CA ARG A 230 -5.05 7.57 7.72
C ARG A 230 -4.96 6.39 8.66
N LEU A 231 -4.32 6.66 9.80
CA LEU A 231 -4.19 5.74 10.93
C LEU A 231 -4.89 6.35 12.15
N LYS A 232 -5.82 5.60 12.76
CA LYS A 232 -6.25 5.88 14.14
C LYS A 232 -5.20 5.27 15.06
N THR A 233 -4.72 6.06 16.01
CA THR A 233 -3.59 5.67 16.86
C THR A 233 -3.84 5.98 18.33
N GLU A 234 -3.25 5.16 19.18
CA GLU A 234 -3.15 5.38 20.62
C GLU A 234 -1.70 5.77 20.94
N PRO A 235 -1.40 7.03 21.24
CA PRO A 235 -0.07 7.49 21.56
C PRO A 235 0.42 6.84 22.86
N THR A 236 1.70 6.48 22.90
CA THR A 236 2.35 6.10 24.16
C THR A 236 2.61 7.35 24.99
N GLN A 237 2.85 7.19 26.30
CA GLN A 237 3.22 8.29 27.18
C GLN A 237 4.43 9.09 26.66
N THR A 238 5.35 8.41 25.98
CA THR A 238 6.53 9.01 25.36
C THR A 238 6.21 9.69 24.03
N GLY A 239 5.29 9.15 23.24
CA GLY A 239 4.96 9.69 21.92
C GLY A 239 4.02 10.87 21.93
N LEU A 240 3.11 10.96 22.91
CA LEU A 240 2.16 12.07 23.02
C LEU A 240 2.80 13.47 22.91
N PRO A 241 3.91 13.80 23.62
CA PRO A 241 4.54 15.11 23.49
C PRO A 241 5.33 15.29 22.17
N LEU A 242 5.62 14.23 21.41
CA LEU A 242 6.48 14.25 20.23
C LEU A 242 5.71 14.32 18.91
N LEU A 243 4.56 13.65 18.83
CA LEU A 243 3.74 13.56 17.63
C LEU A 243 3.10 14.93 17.31
N GLY A 244 3.36 15.46 16.11
CA GLY A 244 2.90 16.78 15.67
C GLY A 244 3.71 17.94 16.24
N ASN A 245 4.45 17.76 17.33
CA ASN A 245 5.33 18.77 17.92
C ASN A 245 6.75 18.68 17.35
N GLU A 246 7.46 17.59 17.65
CA GLU A 246 8.84 17.35 17.21
C GLU A 246 8.90 16.63 15.86
N TYR A 247 7.97 15.70 15.64
CA TYR A 247 7.82 14.98 14.38
C TYR A 247 6.57 15.45 13.66
N LYS A 248 6.76 16.17 12.56
CA LYS A 248 5.68 16.84 11.83
C LYS A 248 4.93 15.95 10.85
N TYR A 249 5.51 14.86 10.38
CA TYR A 249 4.91 14.02 9.33
C TYR A 249 5.00 12.55 9.67
N ALA A 250 4.17 11.76 9.01
CA ALA A 250 4.26 10.32 8.99
C ALA A 250 4.80 9.81 7.65
N SER A 251 5.49 8.68 7.69
CA SER A 251 6.05 8.00 6.53
C SER A 251 5.88 6.50 6.69
N ILE A 252 5.01 5.90 5.89
CA ILE A 252 4.75 4.46 5.92
C ILE A 252 6.02 3.64 5.57
N GLU A 253 6.22 2.54 6.28
CA GLU A 253 7.15 1.46 5.92
C GLU A 253 6.32 0.26 5.50
N PHE A 254 6.57 -0.28 4.31
CA PHE A 254 5.73 -1.32 3.74
C PHE A 254 6.50 -2.33 2.92
N TRP A 255 5.89 -3.51 2.80
CA TRP A 255 6.23 -4.48 1.78
C TRP A 255 5.29 -4.28 0.60
N SER A 256 5.81 -4.04 -0.60
CA SER A 256 4.97 -3.98 -1.82
C SER A 256 4.35 -5.34 -2.14
N ASN A 257 5.00 -6.40 -1.68
CA ASN A 257 4.52 -7.77 -1.77
C ASN A 257 4.98 -8.58 -0.56
N PHE A 258 4.19 -8.58 0.51
CA PHE A 258 4.46 -9.38 1.70
C PHE A 258 4.20 -10.85 1.44
N VAL A 259 5.14 -11.66 1.92
CA VAL A 259 5.14 -13.08 1.77
C VAL A 259 5.39 -13.69 3.14
N ASP A 260 4.40 -14.41 3.65
CA ASP A 260 4.47 -15.01 4.97
C ASP A 260 5.58 -16.06 5.02
N GLN A 261 6.43 -15.99 6.05
CA GLN A 261 7.65 -16.79 6.11
C GLN A 261 7.37 -18.25 6.49
N GLU A 262 6.27 -18.52 7.21
CA GLU A 262 5.92 -19.86 7.68
C GLU A 262 5.12 -20.65 6.63
N THR A 263 4.06 -20.01 6.12
CA THR A 263 3.08 -20.63 5.21
C THR A 263 3.42 -20.40 3.75
N LEU A 264 4.34 -19.48 3.48
CA LEU A 264 4.76 -19.11 2.13
C LEU A 264 3.66 -18.46 1.28
N VAL A 265 2.54 -18.07 1.88
CA VAL A 265 1.43 -17.39 1.20
C VAL A 265 1.82 -15.94 0.95
N GLU A 266 1.58 -15.48 -0.28
CA GLU A 266 1.71 -14.08 -0.65
C GLU A 266 0.41 -13.32 -0.35
N TYR A 267 0.54 -12.16 0.28
CA TYR A 267 -0.57 -11.29 0.69
C TYR A 267 -0.58 -9.94 -0.03
N GLY A 268 0.45 -9.60 -0.80
CA GLY A 268 0.54 -8.29 -1.45
C GLY A 268 0.95 -7.18 -0.48
N PRO A 269 0.54 -5.92 -0.72
CA PRO A 269 0.93 -4.80 0.12
C PRO A 269 0.55 -4.98 1.59
N VAL A 270 1.51 -4.77 2.50
CA VAL A 270 1.32 -4.78 3.96
C VAL A 270 2.04 -3.59 4.56
N LEU A 271 1.37 -2.88 5.47
CA LEU A 271 2.00 -1.87 6.31
C LEU A 271 2.80 -2.57 7.41
N ALA A 272 4.12 -2.44 7.38
CA ALA A 272 5.01 -3.05 8.36
C ALA A 272 5.15 -2.19 9.61
N ALA A 273 5.32 -0.88 9.40
CA ALA A 273 5.43 0.15 10.43
C ALA A 273 5.09 1.52 9.82
N THR A 274 5.11 2.57 10.63
CA THR A 274 5.11 3.95 10.14
C THR A 274 6.07 4.77 10.96
N ALA A 275 6.93 5.56 10.32
CA ALA A 275 7.81 6.47 11.04
C ALA A 275 7.13 7.83 11.25
N ALA A 276 7.15 8.35 12.47
CA ALA A 276 7.04 9.79 12.70
C ALA A 276 8.38 10.43 12.33
N THR A 277 8.36 11.40 11.42
CA THR A 277 9.57 11.96 10.82
C THR A 277 9.33 13.40 10.35
N ASN A 278 10.42 14.10 10.05
CA ASN A 278 10.40 15.39 9.37
C ASN A 278 10.77 15.29 7.89
N ILE A 279 11.11 14.10 7.40
CA ILE A 279 11.53 13.81 6.03
C ILE A 279 10.75 12.61 5.45
N PRO A 280 9.43 12.75 5.22
CA PRO A 280 8.62 11.63 4.75
C PRO A 280 9.01 11.22 3.33
N PHE A 281 8.97 9.91 3.06
CA PHE A 281 9.23 9.37 1.73
C PHE A 281 8.15 9.81 0.72
N VAL A 282 6.88 9.72 1.13
CA VAL A 282 5.76 10.28 0.37
C VAL A 282 5.63 11.77 0.69
N HIS A 283 6.06 12.62 -0.23
CA HIS A 283 5.99 14.06 -0.04
C HIS A 283 4.57 14.61 -0.19
N ARG A 284 4.34 15.76 0.48
CA ARG A 284 3.05 16.48 0.54
C ARG A 284 1.97 15.73 1.34
N ASN A 285 2.39 14.96 2.34
CA ASN A 285 1.50 14.50 3.40
C ASN A 285 1.09 15.68 4.29
N ASN A 286 -0.12 15.63 4.85
CA ASN A 286 -0.54 16.62 5.83
C ASN A 286 0.29 16.46 7.12
N PRO A 287 0.59 17.56 7.84
CA PRO A 287 1.25 17.48 9.12
C PRO A 287 0.41 16.71 10.15
N ILE A 288 1.08 15.96 11.02
CA ILE A 288 0.47 15.40 12.23
C ILE A 288 0.00 16.59 13.08
N GLN A 289 -1.27 16.58 13.46
CA GLN A 289 -1.82 17.60 14.35
C GLN A 289 -1.39 17.26 15.79
N PRO A 290 -0.72 18.18 16.51
CA PRO A 290 -0.36 17.94 17.90
C PRO A 290 -1.63 17.92 18.75
N LYS A 291 -1.66 16.99 19.71
CA LYS A 291 -2.75 16.94 20.70
C LYS A 291 -2.50 17.87 21.90
N LEU A 292 -1.24 18.17 22.17
CA LEU A 292 -0.82 19.10 23.22
C LEU A 292 -0.25 20.35 22.55
N GLU A 293 -0.93 21.49 22.73
CA GLU A 293 -0.33 22.79 22.43
C GLU A 293 0.57 23.21 23.61
N VAL A 294 1.83 23.52 23.32
CA VAL A 294 2.72 24.13 24.30
C VAL A 294 2.37 25.61 24.36
N THR A 295 1.60 26.02 25.37
CA THR A 295 1.40 27.44 25.67
C THR A 295 2.55 27.96 26.54
N GLU A 296 3.17 29.08 26.12
CA GLU A 296 4.07 29.83 27.00
C GLU A 296 3.26 30.42 28.16
N SER A 297 3.64 30.12 29.40
CA SER A 297 3.05 30.82 30.54
C SER A 297 3.59 32.25 30.62
N GLU A 298 2.81 33.15 31.25
CA GLU A 298 3.25 34.52 31.58
C GLU A 298 4.54 34.58 32.44
N SER A 299 5.03 33.43 32.94
CA SER A 299 6.28 33.29 33.68
C SER A 299 7.47 32.80 32.85
N GLY A 300 7.30 32.57 31.55
CA GLY A 300 8.34 32.07 30.65
C GLY A 300 8.67 30.58 30.81
N LEU A 301 7.82 29.83 31.51
CA LEU A 301 7.94 28.37 31.67
C LEU A 301 6.88 27.66 30.82
N PRO A 302 7.22 26.57 30.12
CA PRO A 302 6.26 25.82 29.31
C PRO A 302 5.20 25.16 30.21
N VAL A 303 3.91 25.37 29.89
CA VAL A 303 2.79 24.69 30.54
C VAL A 303 2.11 23.82 29.49
N VAL A 304 1.94 22.54 29.81
CA VAL A 304 1.25 21.56 28.97
C VAL A 304 -0.24 21.60 29.32
N GLY A 305 -1.07 22.11 28.41
CA GLY A 305 -2.53 22.07 28.53
C GLY A 305 -3.11 20.86 27.79
N TYR A 306 -4.10 20.21 28.39
CA TYR A 306 -4.93 19.19 27.74
C TYR A 306 -6.18 19.88 27.17
N TYR A 307 -6.55 19.53 25.94
CA TYR A 307 -7.82 19.89 25.30
C TYR A 307 -8.50 18.63 24.79
#